data_AF-A0A7V9TIU8-F1
#
_entry.id   AF-A0A7V9TIU8-F1
#
_cell.length_a   1.000
_cell.length_b   1.000
_cell.length_c   1.000
_cell.angle_alpha   90.00
_cell.angle_beta   90.00
_cell.angle_gamma   90.00
#
_symmetry.space_group_name_H-M   'P 1'
#
loop_
_entity.id
_entity.type
_entity.pdbx_description
1 polymer ?
#
loop_
_entity_poly.entity_id
_entity_poly.type
_entity_poly.pdbx_seq_one_letter_code
_entity_poly.pdbx_strand_id
1 'polypeptide(L)'
;MLGTLGLGLVLGSGVARAGEQQSSPQLAGRDWQGFGPKEKDAYVAGFIAGAAVRGTAAASGIDTTPSKAIDAMRAAKQMPFPFSVSVYASQIDDYYWWENHLDIPIVDVMVRTNFQLHSH
;
A
#
# COMPACT_ATOMS: atom_id res chain seq x y z
N MET A 1 -38.24 -44.45 31.40
CA MET A 1 -37.13 -43.54 31.75
C MET A 1 -35.91 -44.04 30.97
N LEU A 2 -35.64 -43.55 29.76
CA LEU A 2 -34.88 -42.33 29.42
C LEU A 2 -33.54 -42.19 30.17
N GLY A 3 -32.43 -42.18 29.41
CA GLY A 3 -31.08 -41.89 29.92
C GLY A 3 -29.98 -42.17 28.89
N THR A 4 -29.93 -41.39 27.82
CA THR A 4 -28.86 -41.38 26.81
C THR A 4 -27.57 -40.81 27.43
N LEU A 5 -26.49 -41.59 27.49
CA LEU A 5 -25.16 -41.11 27.88
C LEU A 5 -24.46 -40.51 26.65
N GLY A 6 -24.24 -39.20 26.70
CA GLY A 6 -23.51 -38.44 25.70
C GLY A 6 -22.01 -38.71 25.77
N LEU A 7 -21.39 -38.96 24.61
CA LEU A 7 -19.95 -38.93 24.46
C LEU A 7 -19.60 -37.65 23.70
N GLY A 8 -19.16 -36.63 24.43
CA GLY A 8 -18.68 -35.37 23.89
C GLY A 8 -17.30 -35.58 23.26
N LEU A 9 -17.23 -35.56 21.93
CA LEU A 9 -15.98 -35.48 21.20
C LEU A 9 -15.52 -34.01 21.24
N VAL A 10 -14.66 -33.66 22.20
CA VAL A 10 -13.93 -32.39 22.18
C VAL A 10 -12.81 -32.52 21.15
N LEU A 11 -13.11 -32.16 19.90
CA LEU A 11 -12.09 -31.92 18.89
C LEU A 11 -11.38 -30.62 19.26
N GLY A 12 -10.19 -30.77 19.83
CA GLY A 12 -9.23 -29.70 20.04
C GLY A 12 -8.98 -28.99 18.70
N SER A 13 -9.64 -27.85 18.54
CA SER A 13 -9.42 -26.95 17.42
C SER A 13 -8.19 -26.12 17.73
N GLY A 14 -7.03 -26.76 17.72
CA GLY A 14 -5.75 -26.09 17.58
C GLY A 14 -5.71 -25.45 16.20
N VAL A 15 -6.34 -24.29 16.04
CA VAL A 15 -6.19 -23.47 14.85
C VAL A 15 -4.86 -22.74 15.01
N ALA A 16 -3.78 -23.45 14.76
CA ALA A 16 -2.55 -22.84 14.29
C ALA A 16 -2.87 -22.20 12.92
N ARG A 17 -3.40 -20.97 12.93
CA ARG A 17 -3.28 -20.06 11.79
C ARG A 17 -1.98 -19.30 11.97
N ALA A 18 -0.87 -20.04 11.97
CA ALA A 18 0.35 -19.55 11.34
C ALA A 18 0.09 -19.57 9.84
N GLY A 19 -0.81 -18.67 9.39
CA GLY A 19 -0.89 -18.36 7.98
C GLY A 19 0.39 -17.62 7.67
N GLU A 20 1.30 -18.29 7.00
CA GLU A 20 2.36 -17.67 6.21
C GLU A 20 1.83 -16.34 5.68
N GLN A 21 2.44 -15.25 6.13
CA GLN A 21 2.29 -13.96 5.50
C GLN A 21 2.89 -14.13 4.11
N GLN A 22 2.05 -14.57 3.16
CA GLN A 22 2.39 -14.72 1.76
C GLN A 22 2.88 -13.34 1.32
N SER A 23 4.20 -13.20 1.32
CA SER A 23 4.86 -11.95 0.98
C SER A 23 4.66 -11.82 -0.51
N SER A 24 3.60 -11.13 -0.92
CA SER A 24 3.39 -10.79 -2.32
C SER A 24 4.71 -10.28 -2.87
N PRO A 25 5.23 -10.83 -3.99
CA PRO A 25 6.48 -10.36 -4.55
C PRO A 25 6.36 -8.85 -4.72
N GLN A 26 7.23 -8.12 -4.04
CA GLN A 26 7.21 -6.67 -4.09
C GLN A 26 7.75 -6.25 -5.45
N LEU A 27 6.93 -5.52 -6.20
CA LEU A 27 7.35 -4.95 -7.47
C LEU A 27 8.55 -4.02 -7.23
N ALA A 28 9.56 -4.12 -8.08
CA ALA A 28 10.84 -3.42 -7.94
C ALA A 28 11.21 -2.67 -9.23
N GLY A 29 12.44 -2.16 -9.31
CA GLY A 29 12.88 -1.32 -10.42
C GLY A 29 12.78 -1.98 -11.79
N ARG A 30 12.99 -3.30 -11.87
CA ARG A 30 12.82 -4.05 -13.13
C ARG A 30 11.38 -4.03 -13.64
N ASP A 31 10.41 -4.15 -12.73
CA ASP A 31 8.99 -4.07 -13.08
C ASP A 31 8.63 -2.64 -13.49
N TRP A 32 9.15 -1.65 -12.76
CA TRP A 32 8.92 -0.23 -13.05
C TRP A 32 9.44 0.18 -14.44
N GLN A 33 10.60 -0.31 -14.85
CA GLN A 33 11.14 -0.08 -16.19
C GLN A 33 10.29 -0.72 -17.29
N GLY A 34 9.57 -1.80 -16.98
CA GLY A 34 8.62 -2.45 -17.89
C GLY A 34 7.30 -1.68 -18.05
N PHE A 35 6.97 -0.77 -17.13
CA PHE A 35 5.72 -0.02 -17.18
C PHE A 35 5.76 1.11 -18.22
N GLY A 36 4.67 1.24 -18.97
CA GLY A 36 4.40 2.41 -19.80
C GLY A 36 4.04 3.64 -18.95
N PRO A 37 4.08 4.86 -19.53
CA PRO A 37 3.81 6.09 -18.77
C PRO A 37 2.46 6.08 -18.04
N LYS A 38 1.39 5.57 -18.67
CA LYS A 38 0.06 5.48 -18.06
C LYS A 38 0.00 4.50 -16.89
N GLU A 39 0.77 3.42 -16.94
CA GLU A 39 0.82 2.41 -15.89
C GLU A 39 1.56 2.94 -14.66
N LYS A 40 2.65 3.68 -14.88
CA LYS A 40 3.37 4.41 -13.83
C LYS A 40 2.47 5.41 -13.11
N ASP A 41 1.76 6.24 -13.88
CA ASP A 41 0.81 7.19 -13.32
C ASP A 41 -0.30 6.50 -12.51
N ALA A 42 -0.87 5.42 -13.05
CA ALA A 42 -1.91 4.66 -12.37
C ALA A 42 -1.40 4.01 -11.07
N TYR A 43 -0.17 3.49 -11.08
CA TYR A 43 0.46 2.88 -9.90
C TYR A 43 0.67 3.91 -8.80
N VAL A 44 1.26 5.07 -9.14
CA VAL A 44 1.49 6.18 -8.21
C VAL A 44 0.16 6.73 -7.68
N ALA A 45 -0.84 6.93 -8.55
CA ALA A 45 -2.16 7.37 -8.14
C ALA A 45 -2.81 6.38 -7.17
N GLY A 46 -2.69 5.08 -7.43
CA GLY A 46 -3.16 4.00 -6.54
C GLY A 46 -2.45 4.00 -5.19
N PHE A 47 -1.14 4.25 -5.17
CA PHE A 47 -0.37 4.37 -3.93
C PHE A 47 -0.82 5.57 -3.09
N ILE A 48 -0.92 6.75 -3.70
CA ILE A 48 -1.38 7.98 -3.02
C ILE A 48 -2.81 7.79 -2.49
N ALA A 49 -3.69 7.22 -3.29
CA ALA A 49 -5.04 6.86 -2.89
C ALA A 49 -5.06 5.92 -1.68
N GLY A 50 -4.29 4.83 -1.72
CA GLY A 50 -4.23 3.87 -0.62
C GLY A 50 -3.66 4.48 0.67
N ALA A 51 -2.66 5.35 0.54
CA ALA A 51 -2.12 6.10 1.68
C ALA A 51 -3.16 7.08 2.26
N ALA A 52 -3.94 7.74 1.40
CA ALA A 52 -5.01 8.62 1.82
C ALA A 52 -6.15 7.87 2.52
N VAL A 53 -6.57 6.71 1.99
CA VAL A 53 -7.56 5.84 2.63
C VAL A 53 -7.07 5.39 4.01
N ARG A 54 -5.81 4.95 4.13
CA ARG A 54 -5.24 4.59 5.44
C ARG A 54 -5.19 5.75 6.43
N GLY A 55 -4.80 6.95 5.97
CA GLY A 55 -4.76 8.14 6.83
C GLY A 55 -6.16 8.55 7.31
N THR A 56 -7.15 8.54 6.41
CA THR A 56 -8.54 8.90 6.72
C THR A 56 -9.27 7.83 7.53
N ALA A 57 -9.07 6.54 7.22
CA ALA A 57 -9.60 5.42 7.99
C ALA A 57 -9.01 5.37 9.41
N ALA A 58 -7.70 5.64 9.55
CA ALA A 58 -7.08 5.78 10.88
C ALA A 58 -7.66 6.96 11.67
N ALA A 59 -8.06 8.04 11.00
CA ALA A 59 -8.65 9.21 11.64
C ALA A 59 -10.16 9.09 11.90
N SER A 60 -10.89 8.25 11.14
CA SER A 60 -12.36 8.31 11.05
C SER A 60 -13.08 6.97 11.20
N GLY A 61 -12.38 5.83 11.17
CA GLY A 61 -12.98 4.49 11.27
C GLY A 61 -13.93 4.09 10.13
N ILE A 62 -13.93 4.83 9.00
CA ILE A 62 -14.86 4.63 7.87
C ILE A 62 -14.07 4.22 6.63
N ASP A 63 -14.54 3.17 5.94
CA ASP A 63 -14.07 2.79 4.60
C ASP A 63 -14.41 3.90 3.60
N THR A 64 -13.38 4.59 3.11
CA THR A 64 -13.52 5.69 2.16
C THR A 64 -12.89 5.31 0.83
N THR A 65 -13.50 5.75 -0.29
CA THR A 65 -12.93 5.46 -1.62
C THR A 65 -11.66 6.29 -1.86
N PRO A 66 -10.65 5.75 -2.57
CA PRO A 66 -9.44 6.44 -3.05
C PRO A 66 -9.57 7.94 -3.34
N SER A 67 -10.49 8.32 -4.23
CA SER A 67 -10.71 9.70 -4.66
C SER A 67 -11.20 10.61 -3.52
N LYS A 68 -12.17 10.13 -2.74
CA LYS A 68 -12.71 10.85 -1.58
C LYS A 68 -11.67 11.03 -0.49
N ALA A 69 -10.79 10.05 -0.31
CA ALA A 69 -9.69 10.13 0.65
C ALA A 69 -8.71 11.24 0.29
N ILE A 70 -8.32 11.30 -0.99
CA ILE A 70 -7.42 12.34 -1.53
C ILE A 70 -8.07 13.73 -1.38
N ASP A 71 -9.34 13.88 -1.73
CA ASP A 71 -10.06 15.15 -1.60
C ASP A 71 -10.20 15.58 -0.13
N ALA A 72 -10.47 14.65 0.79
CA ALA A 72 -10.54 14.93 2.21
C ALA A 72 -9.19 15.36 2.80
N MET A 73 -8.09 14.70 2.43
CA MET A 73 -6.74 15.10 2.86
C MET A 73 -6.33 16.46 2.31
N ARG A 74 -6.68 16.75 1.06
CA ARG A 74 -6.47 18.06 0.44
C ARG A 74 -7.23 19.15 1.21
N ALA A 75 -8.50 18.91 1.53
CA ALA A 75 -9.31 19.84 2.32
C ALA A 75 -8.75 20.05 3.74
N ALA A 76 -8.22 18.99 4.35
CA ALA A 76 -7.60 19.04 5.67
C ALA A 76 -6.22 19.73 5.69
N LYS A 77 -5.66 20.12 4.54
CA LYS A 77 -4.26 20.59 4.39
C LYS A 77 -3.22 19.63 4.98
N GLN A 78 -3.57 18.36 5.12
CA GLN A 78 -2.71 17.30 5.65
C GLN A 78 -2.29 16.36 4.51
N MET A 79 -2.22 16.85 3.28
CA MET A 79 -1.90 16.03 2.13
C MET A 79 -0.43 15.60 2.26
N PRO A 80 -0.14 14.32 2.56
CA PRO A 80 1.22 13.88 2.71
C PRO A 80 1.88 13.70 1.35
N PHE A 81 1.23 14.08 0.24
CA PHE A 81 1.73 13.99 -1.12
C PHE A 81 1.43 15.29 -1.90
N PRO A 82 2.23 16.36 -1.74
CA PRO A 82 1.87 17.70 -2.23
C PRO A 82 2.10 17.91 -3.73
N PHE A 83 2.73 16.96 -4.42
CA PHE A 83 3.07 17.06 -5.84
C PHE A 83 2.14 16.25 -6.74
N SER A 84 2.15 16.53 -8.05
CA SER A 84 1.37 15.76 -9.02
C SER A 84 1.90 14.34 -9.15
N VAL A 85 1.02 13.42 -9.58
CA VAL A 85 1.36 12.02 -9.89
C VAL A 85 2.59 11.93 -10.82
N SER A 86 2.64 12.78 -11.84
CA SER A 86 3.76 12.83 -12.80
C SER A 86 5.09 13.22 -12.15
N VAL A 87 5.11 14.12 -11.16
CA VAL A 87 6.34 14.48 -10.45
C VAL A 87 6.88 13.28 -9.68
N TYR A 88 6.01 12.55 -8.98
CA TYR A 88 6.41 11.31 -8.31
C TYR A 88 6.93 10.27 -9.31
N ALA A 89 6.22 10.05 -10.42
CA ALA A 89 6.65 9.10 -11.45
C ALA A 89 8.04 9.44 -12.02
N SER A 90 8.30 10.71 -12.33
CA SER A 90 9.61 11.16 -12.82
C SER A 90 10.72 10.98 -11.78
N GLN A 91 10.46 11.25 -10.50
CA GLN A 91 11.44 11.02 -9.44
C GLN A 91 11.77 9.54 -9.26
N ILE A 92 10.79 8.65 -9.44
CA ILE A 92 11.00 7.20 -9.40
C ILE A 92 11.77 6.74 -10.65
N ASP A 93 11.50 7.32 -11.82
CA ASP A 93 12.28 7.10 -13.04
C ASP A 93 13.76 7.46 -12.84
N ASP A 94 14.03 8.65 -12.29
CA ASP A 94 15.40 9.10 -11.98
C ASP A 94 16.09 8.15 -10.97
N TYR A 95 15.34 7.62 -10.01
CA TYR A 95 15.86 6.68 -9.02
C TYR A 95 16.31 5.36 -9.67
N TYR A 96 15.46 4.78 -10.52
CA TYR A 96 15.72 3.51 -11.20
C TYR A 96 16.53 3.64 -12.49
N TRP A 97 16.99 4.84 -12.83
CA TRP A 97 17.98 5.03 -13.88
C TRP A 97 19.28 4.26 -13.60
N TRP A 98 19.63 4.08 -12.32
CA TRP A 98 20.84 3.37 -11.91
C TRP A 98 20.57 1.88 -11.63
N GLU A 99 21.32 0.98 -12.27
CA GLU A 99 21.12 -0.48 -12.18
C GLU A 99 21.23 -1.03 -10.75
N ASN A 100 22.02 -0.39 -9.89
CA ASN A 100 22.22 -0.79 -8.49
C ASN A 100 21.00 -0.52 -7.60
N HIS A 101 19.93 0.05 -8.12
CA HIS A 101 18.69 0.31 -7.39
C HIS A 101 17.55 -0.63 -7.80
N LEU A 102 17.75 -1.50 -8.81
CA LEU A 102 16.65 -2.26 -9.42
C LEU A 102 16.02 -3.33 -8.52
N ASP A 103 16.71 -3.72 -7.46
CA ASP A 103 16.25 -4.66 -6.44
C ASP A 103 15.42 -3.99 -5.33
N ILE A 104 15.40 -2.65 -5.29
CA ILE A 104 14.69 -1.89 -4.27
C ILE A 104 13.20 -1.82 -4.62
N PRO A 105 12.28 -2.18 -3.70
CA PRO A 105 10.84 -2.14 -3.95
C PRO A 105 10.31 -0.75 -4.29
N ILE A 106 9.37 -0.67 -5.25
CA ILE A 106 8.78 0.61 -5.71
C ILE A 106 8.10 1.35 -4.56
N VAL A 107 7.46 0.61 -3.65
CA VAL A 107 6.82 1.19 -2.46
C VAL A 107 7.81 1.91 -1.55
N ASP A 108 8.99 1.33 -1.32
CA ASP A 108 10.02 1.93 -0.49
C ASP A 108 10.58 3.20 -1.13
N VAL A 109 10.75 3.18 -2.45
CA VAL A 109 11.15 4.36 -3.22
C VAL A 109 10.10 5.45 -3.13
N MET A 110 8.81 5.15 -3.32
CA MET A 110 7.74 6.15 -3.20
C MET A 110 7.69 6.82 -1.82
N VAL A 111 7.87 6.05 -0.75
CA VAL A 111 7.94 6.58 0.62
C VAL A 111 9.14 7.50 0.76
N ARG A 112 10.32 7.08 0.29
CA ARG A 112 11.55 7.89 0.33
C ARG A 112 11.42 9.18 -0.48
N THR A 113 10.96 9.10 -1.73
CA THR A 113 10.72 10.25 -2.61
C THR A 113 9.78 11.24 -1.94
N ASN A 114 8.71 10.74 -1.31
CA ASN A 114 7.79 11.60 -0.59
C ASN A 114 8.47 12.35 0.57
N PHE A 115 9.29 11.68 1.38
CA PHE A 115 10.05 12.35 2.44
C PHE A 115 11.05 13.39 1.90
N GLN A 116 11.77 13.08 0.82
CA GLN A 116 12.73 13.99 0.20
C GLN A 116 12.03 15.25 -0.31
N LEU A 117 10.89 15.09 -0.97
CA LEU A 117 10.12 16.19 -1.53
C LEU A 117 9.50 17.12 -0.47
N HIS A 118 9.34 16.68 0.78
CA HIS A 118 8.89 17.55 1.90
C HIS A 118 10.03 18.30 2.60
N SER A 119 11.28 17.91 2.35
CA SER A 119 12.46 18.49 3.02
C SER A 119 13.02 19.74 2.31
N HIS A 120 12.37 20.17 1.23
CA HIS A 120 12.70 21.35 0.42
C HIS A 120 11.55 22.36 0.44
#